data_AF-A0A178WQH2-F1
#
_entry.id   AF-A0A178WQH2-F1
#
_cell.length_a   1.000
_cell.length_b   1.000
_cell.length_c   1.000
_cell.angle_alpha   90.00
_cell.angle_beta   90.00
_cell.angle_gamma   90.00
#
_symmetry.space_group_name_H-M   'P 1'
#
loop_
_entity.id
_entity.type
_entity.pdbx_description
1 polymer ?
#
loop_
_entity_poly.entity_id
_entity_poly.type
_entity_poly.pdbx_seq_one_letter_code
_entity_poly.pdbx_strand_id
1 'polypeptide(L)'
;MTTMIYPVMSRSDMRGLLMRHTEAHVTDALVTSWLSSLAGYSLAECHAAMTAMGTSARRATPSDIAGSCDAARDRAAAPGPETPAFSAPAGALPRPRRTANDRDYHRQAGMRGIRAAYELMGWKRNADHDLARSVACPFCKAKAWVVCGPLSRNRAGQLEPRDKLTRMHPSRLERARAEAARQTASTQQDAKENTR
;
A
#
# COMPACT_ATOMS: atom_id res chain seq x y z
N MET A 1 -22.52 -22.54 -4.99
CA MET A 1 -21.21 -23.12 -4.64
C MET A 1 -20.26 -22.86 -5.80
N THR A 2 -19.46 -21.80 -5.70
CA THR A 2 -18.55 -21.38 -6.78
C THR A 2 -17.23 -22.09 -6.58
N THR A 3 -16.94 -23.12 -7.38
CA THR A 3 -15.65 -23.79 -7.39
C THR A 3 -14.61 -22.81 -7.93
N MET A 4 -13.85 -22.16 -7.04
CA MET A 4 -12.68 -21.40 -7.47
C MET A 4 -11.67 -22.40 -8.04
N ILE A 5 -11.52 -22.41 -9.37
CA ILE A 5 -10.50 -23.18 -10.08
C ILE A 5 -9.20 -22.41 -9.90
N TYR A 6 -8.45 -22.71 -8.83
CA TYR A 6 -7.11 -22.19 -8.66
C TYR A 6 -6.18 -22.83 -9.70
N PRO A 7 -5.24 -22.08 -10.28
CA PRO A 7 -4.24 -22.64 -11.18
C PRO A 7 -3.47 -23.76 -10.46
N VAL A 8 -3.43 -24.93 -11.08
CA VAL A 8 -2.74 -26.11 -10.55
C VAL A 8 -1.27 -25.77 -10.39
N MET A 9 -0.76 -25.88 -9.16
CA MET A 9 0.64 -25.62 -8.83
C MET A 9 1.55 -26.56 -9.63
N SER A 10 2.51 -25.99 -10.36
CA SER A 10 3.43 -26.77 -11.20
C SER A 10 4.58 -27.38 -10.37
N ARG A 11 5.28 -28.37 -10.97
CA ARG A 11 6.49 -28.95 -10.36
C ARG A 11 7.58 -27.91 -10.10
N SER A 12 7.74 -26.96 -11.03
CA SER A 12 8.70 -25.87 -10.90
C SER A 12 8.36 -24.94 -9.75
N ASP A 13 7.08 -24.65 -9.54
CA ASP A 13 6.60 -23.80 -8.45
C ASP A 13 6.89 -24.44 -7.09
N MET A 14 6.53 -25.73 -6.93
CA MET A 14 6.79 -26.47 -5.70
C MET A 14 8.29 -26.57 -5.41
N ARG A 15 9.11 -26.82 -6.43
CA ARG A 15 10.56 -26.88 -6.29
C ARG A 15 11.15 -25.55 -5.82
N GLY A 16 10.74 -24.44 -6.44
CA GLY A 16 11.20 -23.11 -6.06
C GLY A 16 10.79 -22.73 -4.63
N LEU A 17 9.57 -23.11 -4.24
CA LEU A 17 9.05 -22.86 -2.90
C LEU A 17 9.77 -23.69 -1.82
N LEU A 18 10.08 -24.97 -2.09
CA LEU A 18 10.89 -25.80 -1.19
C LEU A 18 12.31 -25.23 -1.06
N MET A 19 12.98 -24.93 -2.17
CA MET A 19 14.34 -24.38 -2.15
C MET A 19 14.43 -23.08 -1.34
N ARG A 20 13.38 -22.25 -1.39
CA ARG A 20 13.33 -20.97 -0.67
C ARG A 20 13.15 -21.13 0.84
N HIS A 21 12.41 -22.14 1.30
CA HIS A 21 11.94 -22.22 2.69
C HIS A 21 12.56 -23.36 3.50
N THR A 22 13.00 -24.44 2.87
CA THR A 22 13.49 -25.62 3.60
C THR A 22 15.01 -25.75 3.65
N GLU A 23 15.76 -24.97 2.86
CA GLU A 23 17.24 -25.04 2.72
C GLU A 23 17.79 -26.45 2.41
N ALA A 24 16.91 -27.42 2.17
CA ALA A 24 17.24 -28.82 1.96
C ALA A 24 17.50 -29.10 0.48
N HIS A 25 18.25 -30.17 0.21
CA HIS A 25 18.38 -30.69 -1.16
C HIS A 25 17.03 -31.19 -1.66
N VAL A 26 16.43 -30.43 -2.57
CA VAL A 26 15.12 -30.74 -3.15
C VAL A 26 15.29 -31.81 -4.24
N THR A 27 14.92 -33.05 -3.92
CA THR A 27 14.88 -34.17 -4.87
C THR A 27 13.55 -34.21 -5.62
N ASP A 28 13.54 -34.86 -6.78
CA ASP A 28 12.32 -34.94 -7.61
C ASP A 28 11.22 -35.81 -6.96
N ALA A 29 11.62 -36.84 -6.20
CA ALA A 29 10.71 -37.66 -5.39
C ALA A 29 10.04 -36.83 -4.28
N LEU A 30 10.80 -35.95 -3.62
CA LEU A 30 10.28 -35.04 -2.60
C LEU A 30 9.25 -34.09 -3.22
N VAL A 31 9.55 -33.47 -4.35
CA VAL A 31 8.62 -32.57 -5.06
C VAL A 31 7.31 -33.29 -5.41
N THR A 32 7.38 -34.52 -5.93
CA THR A 32 6.17 -35.31 -6.25
C THR A 32 5.33 -35.58 -5.00
N SER A 33 5.96 -35.99 -3.89
CA SER A 33 5.25 -36.28 -2.63
C SER A 33 4.57 -35.04 -2.02
N TRP A 34 5.21 -33.88 -2.17
CA TRP A 34 4.66 -32.61 -1.70
C TRP A 34 3.50 -32.12 -2.57
N LEU A 35 3.62 -32.26 -3.90
CA LEU A 35 2.54 -31.93 -4.83
C LEU A 35 1.30 -32.79 -4.61
N SER A 36 1.46 -34.10 -4.38
CA SER A 36 0.32 -34.97 -4.10
C SER A 36 -0.35 -34.63 -2.77
N SER A 37 0.45 -34.31 -1.75
CA SER A 37 -0.06 -34.00 -0.41
C SER A 37 -0.72 -32.62 -0.33
N LEU A 38 -0.29 -31.66 -1.17
CA LEU A 38 -0.82 -30.30 -1.23
C LEU A 38 -1.75 -30.08 -2.44
N ALA A 39 -2.29 -31.17 -3.01
CA ALA A 39 -3.27 -31.09 -4.07
C ALA A 39 -4.54 -30.36 -3.56
N GLY A 40 -4.98 -29.32 -4.28
CA GLY A 40 -6.11 -28.48 -3.87
C GLY A 40 -5.73 -27.20 -3.10
N TYR A 41 -4.44 -26.98 -2.85
CA TYR A 41 -3.92 -25.70 -2.37
C TYR A 41 -3.21 -24.95 -3.48
N SER A 42 -3.41 -23.64 -3.52
CA SER A 42 -2.71 -22.75 -4.45
C SER A 42 -1.28 -22.48 -3.99
N LEU A 43 -0.41 -22.12 -4.94
CA LEU A 43 0.96 -21.71 -4.66
C LEU A 43 1.03 -20.58 -3.62
N ALA A 44 0.10 -19.62 -3.71
CA ALA A 44 0.05 -18.47 -2.81
C ALA A 44 -0.30 -18.89 -1.37
N GLU A 45 -1.22 -19.84 -1.19
CA GLU A 45 -1.59 -20.38 0.12
C GLU A 45 -0.41 -21.11 0.76
N CYS A 46 0.24 -21.99 0.01
CA CYS A 46 1.43 -22.71 0.48
C CYS A 46 2.58 -21.75 0.84
N HIS A 47 2.83 -20.74 0.00
CA HIS A 47 3.87 -19.73 0.27
C HIS A 47 3.56 -18.90 1.52
N ALA A 48 2.30 -18.49 1.70
CA ALA A 48 1.87 -17.76 2.88
C ALA A 48 2.00 -18.60 4.16
N ALA A 49 1.60 -19.88 4.10
CA ALA A 49 1.73 -20.81 5.22
C ALA A 49 3.20 -21.00 5.64
N MET A 50 4.10 -21.27 4.70
CA MET A 50 5.53 -21.39 5.01
C MET A 50 6.15 -20.07 5.50
N THR A 51 5.68 -18.93 4.99
CA THR A 51 6.14 -17.62 5.48
C THR A 51 5.68 -17.37 6.92
N ALA A 52 4.45 -17.77 7.25
CA ALA A 52 3.91 -17.64 8.61
C ALA A 52 4.64 -18.54 9.62
N MET A 53 5.12 -19.71 9.19
CA MET A 53 5.93 -20.60 10.02
C MET A 53 7.36 -20.09 10.28
N GLY A 54 7.86 -19.14 9.48
CA GLY A 54 9.19 -18.56 9.66
C GLY A 54 10.30 -19.61 9.61
N THR A 55 11.17 -19.66 10.63
CA THR A 55 12.28 -20.62 10.70
C THR A 55 11.83 -22.07 10.89
N SER A 56 10.62 -22.28 11.44
CA SER A 56 10.03 -23.62 11.60
C SER A 56 9.63 -24.25 10.26
N ALA A 57 9.50 -23.44 9.19
CA ALA A 57 9.24 -23.92 7.84
C ALA A 57 10.32 -24.91 7.36
N ARG A 58 11.54 -24.84 7.91
CA ARG A 58 12.66 -25.74 7.55
C ARG A 58 12.40 -27.20 7.90
N ARG A 59 11.56 -27.45 8.91
CA ARG A 59 11.19 -28.80 9.36
C ARG A 59 9.72 -29.11 9.08
N ALA A 60 9.01 -28.22 8.39
CA ALA A 60 7.60 -28.38 8.11
C ALA A 60 7.36 -29.57 7.20
N THR A 61 6.37 -30.38 7.56
CA THR A 61 5.85 -31.44 6.73
C THR A 61 4.74 -30.90 5.80
N PRO A 62 4.40 -31.60 4.71
CA PRO A 62 3.26 -31.21 3.88
C PRO A 62 1.95 -31.07 4.68
N SER A 63 1.74 -31.93 5.68
CA SER A 63 0.56 -31.86 6.56
C SER A 63 0.50 -30.59 7.41
N ASP A 64 1.64 -30.10 7.88
CA ASP A 64 1.68 -28.85 8.66
C ASP A 64 1.28 -27.65 7.81
N ILE A 65 1.67 -27.67 6.54
CA ILE A 65 1.32 -26.63 5.56
C ILE A 65 -0.14 -26.71 5.19
N ALA A 66 -0.67 -27.91 4.91
CA ALA A 66 -2.09 -28.11 4.66
C ALA A 66 -2.94 -27.59 5.84
N GLY A 67 -2.61 -27.99 7.07
CA GLY A 67 -3.32 -27.54 8.27
C GLY A 67 -3.24 -26.02 8.48
N SER A 68 -2.10 -25.39 8.17
CA SER A 68 -1.98 -23.93 8.21
C SER A 68 -2.82 -23.24 7.13
N CYS A 69 -2.93 -23.84 5.94
CA CYS A 69 -3.77 -23.32 4.86
C CYS A 69 -5.26 -23.41 5.22
N ASP A 70 -5.69 -24.55 5.77
CA ASP A 70 -7.08 -24.74 6.20
C ASP A 70 -7.45 -23.77 7.33
N ALA A 71 -6.58 -23.64 8.34
CA ALA A 71 -6.78 -22.68 9.42
C ALA A 71 -6.83 -21.22 8.93
N ALA A 72 -6.20 -20.90 7.79
CA ALA A 72 -6.29 -19.59 7.16
C ALA A 72 -7.60 -19.42 6.38
N ARG A 73 -8.07 -20.47 5.68
CA ARG A 73 -9.38 -20.48 5.01
C ARG A 73 -10.52 -20.34 6.00
N ASP A 74 -10.48 -21.04 7.12
CA ASP A 74 -11.50 -20.99 8.16
C ASP A 74 -11.59 -19.59 8.80
N ARG A 75 -10.44 -18.94 9.04
CA ARG A 75 -10.38 -17.54 9.48
C ARG A 75 -10.95 -16.57 8.46
N ALA A 76 -10.79 -16.84 7.17
CA ALA A 76 -11.37 -16.03 6.09
C ALA A 76 -12.87 -16.27 5.90
N ALA A 77 -13.37 -17.46 6.25
CA ALA A 77 -14.78 -17.82 6.19
C ALA A 77 -15.59 -17.35 7.41
N ALA A 78 -14.93 -17.04 8.54
CA ALA A 78 -15.58 -16.49 9.72
C ALA A 78 -16.13 -15.06 9.43
N PRO A 79 -17.42 -14.78 9.72
CA PRO A 79 -17.99 -13.46 9.51
C PRO A 79 -17.55 -12.53 10.65
N GLY A 80 -16.40 -11.89 10.47
CA GLY A 80 -15.91 -10.79 11.30
C GLY A 80 -15.65 -9.56 10.44
N PRO A 81 -15.84 -8.34 10.98
CA PRO A 81 -15.38 -7.15 10.28
C PRO A 81 -13.85 -7.16 10.29
N GLU A 82 -13.27 -6.56 9.26
CA GLU A 82 -11.84 -6.28 9.09
C GLU A 82 -11.07 -7.27 8.19
N THR A 83 -11.01 -6.86 6.93
CA THR A 83 -9.95 -7.16 5.95
C THR A 83 -8.58 -7.41 6.60
N PRO A 84 -7.96 -8.59 6.45
CA PRO A 84 -6.61 -8.80 6.92
C PRO A 84 -5.62 -8.10 5.97
N ALA A 85 -4.92 -7.13 6.54
CA ALA A 85 -3.81 -6.46 5.88
C ALA A 85 -2.68 -7.47 5.62
N PHE A 86 -2.19 -7.42 4.38
CA PHE A 86 -0.99 -8.07 3.86
C PHE A 86 0.14 -8.16 4.91
N SER A 87 0.56 -9.40 5.17
CA SER A 87 1.69 -9.89 5.98
C SER A 87 2.71 -8.83 6.45
N ALA A 88 2.61 -8.43 7.73
CA ALA A 88 3.73 -7.84 8.45
C ALA A 88 4.59 -8.97 9.07
N PRO A 89 5.93 -8.88 9.02
CA PRO A 89 6.80 -9.94 9.56
C PRO A 89 6.61 -10.11 11.08
N ALA A 90 6.64 -11.38 11.52
CA ALA A 90 6.60 -11.76 12.93
C ALA A 90 7.77 -11.11 13.67
N GLY A 91 7.46 -10.18 14.56
CA GLY A 91 8.42 -9.28 15.21
C GLY A 91 7.97 -7.82 15.24
N ALA A 92 6.91 -7.47 14.52
CA ALA A 92 6.28 -6.17 14.67
C ALA A 92 5.64 -6.06 16.07
N LEU A 93 6.35 -5.39 16.99
CA LEU A 93 5.79 -4.85 18.23
C LEU A 93 4.41 -4.23 17.94
N PRO A 94 3.42 -4.34 18.87
CA PRO A 94 2.12 -3.74 18.67
C PRO A 94 2.33 -2.29 18.27
N ARG A 95 2.01 -1.98 17.00
CA ARG A 95 2.28 -0.66 16.44
C ARG A 95 1.48 0.30 17.33
N PRO A 96 2.12 1.20 18.10
CA PRO A 96 1.39 2.12 18.95
C PRO A 96 0.35 2.79 18.07
N ARG A 97 -0.89 2.88 18.56
CA ARG A 97 -2.05 3.34 17.79
C ARG A 97 -1.70 4.72 17.23
N ARG A 98 -1.17 4.75 16.00
CA ARG A 98 -0.53 5.94 15.44
C ARG A 98 -1.57 7.03 15.40
N THR A 99 -1.32 8.08 16.16
CA THR A 99 -2.21 9.23 16.21
C THR A 99 -2.29 9.84 14.81
N ALA A 100 -3.34 10.61 14.51
CA ALA A 100 -3.43 11.31 13.23
C ALA A 100 -2.16 12.14 12.94
N ASN A 101 -1.57 12.72 14.01
CA ASN A 101 -0.34 13.51 13.96
C ASN A 101 0.88 12.68 13.51
N ASP A 102 1.04 11.44 13.99
CA ASP A 102 2.15 10.57 13.56
C ASP A 102 2.08 10.26 12.07
N ARG A 103 0.86 10.05 11.54
CA ARG A 103 0.66 9.76 10.12
C ARG A 103 1.03 10.96 9.25
N ASP A 104 0.65 12.16 9.67
CA ASP A 104 0.97 13.38 8.94
C ASP A 104 2.47 13.72 9.01
N TYR A 105 3.11 13.51 10.16
CA TYR A 105 4.57 13.67 10.31
C TYR A 105 5.35 12.76 9.34
N HIS A 106 5.06 11.45 9.35
CA HIS A 106 5.74 10.52 8.46
C HIS A 106 5.45 10.78 6.98
N ARG A 107 4.24 11.26 6.65
CA ARG A 107 3.89 11.67 5.28
C ARG A 107 4.74 12.85 4.83
N GLN A 108 4.90 13.88 5.68
CA GLN A 108 5.75 15.04 5.37
C GLN A 108 7.22 14.64 5.21
N ALA A 109 7.74 13.77 6.09
CA ALA A 109 9.09 13.24 5.96
C ALA A 109 9.30 12.46 4.65
N GLY A 110 8.34 11.59 4.29
CA GLY A 110 8.37 10.87 3.01
C GLY A 110 8.36 11.82 1.81
N MET A 111 7.57 12.89 1.84
CA MET A 111 7.54 13.90 0.79
C MET A 111 8.87 14.63 0.62
N ARG A 112 9.56 14.97 1.72
CA ARG A 112 10.91 15.57 1.67
C ARG A 112 11.91 14.62 1.02
N GLY A 113 11.87 13.34 1.39
CA GLY A 113 12.74 12.32 0.78
C GLY A 113 12.51 12.16 -0.72
N ILE A 114 11.25 12.08 -1.16
CA ILE A 114 10.92 12.02 -2.60
C ILE A 114 11.38 13.29 -3.31
N ARG A 115 11.21 14.47 -2.71
CA ARG A 115 11.69 15.73 -3.31
C ARG A 115 13.20 15.73 -3.50
N ALA A 116 13.95 15.35 -2.47
CA ALA A 116 15.41 15.27 -2.52
C ALA A 116 15.89 14.27 -3.58
N ALA A 117 15.22 13.12 -3.72
CA ALA A 117 15.55 12.13 -4.75
C ALA A 117 15.32 12.67 -6.17
N TYR A 118 14.20 13.37 -6.41
CA TYR A 118 13.92 13.98 -7.72
C TYR A 118 14.93 15.06 -8.08
N GLU A 119 15.33 15.87 -7.09
CA GLU A 119 16.33 16.91 -7.25
C GLU A 119 17.72 16.33 -7.58
N LEU A 120 18.15 15.31 -6.84
CA LEU A 120 19.40 14.59 -7.08
C LEU A 120 19.46 13.98 -8.49
N MET A 121 18.34 13.45 -8.98
CA MET A 121 18.23 12.83 -10.30
C MET A 121 18.02 13.85 -11.44
N GLY A 122 17.89 15.15 -11.13
CA GLY A 122 17.60 16.19 -12.12
C GLY A 122 16.20 16.07 -12.76
N TRP A 123 15.28 15.33 -12.16
CA TRP A 123 13.93 15.15 -12.68
C TRP A 123 13.05 16.35 -12.38
N LYS A 124 12.56 17.03 -13.43
CA LYS A 124 11.65 18.17 -13.29
C LYS A 124 10.28 17.70 -12.79
N ARG A 125 9.92 18.13 -11.58
CA ARG A 125 8.55 17.99 -11.05
C ARG A 125 7.67 19.12 -11.57
N ASN A 126 6.39 18.82 -11.74
CA ASN A 126 5.40 19.84 -12.05
C ASN A 126 5.09 20.66 -10.77
N ALA A 127 5.47 21.94 -10.77
CA ALA A 127 5.25 22.85 -9.64
C ALA A 127 3.76 23.03 -9.32
N ASP A 128 2.89 23.08 -10.34
CA ASP A 128 1.43 23.20 -10.13
C ASP A 128 0.87 21.94 -9.47
N HIS A 129 1.42 20.75 -9.78
CA HIS A 129 1.00 19.51 -9.12
C HIS A 129 1.32 19.55 -7.62
N ASP A 130 2.53 19.98 -7.25
CA ASP A 130 2.94 20.06 -5.86
C ASP A 130 2.19 21.17 -5.10
N LEU A 131 1.96 22.31 -5.75
CA LEU A 131 1.16 23.40 -5.21
C LEU A 131 -0.29 22.95 -4.97
N ALA A 132 -0.94 22.32 -5.95
CA ALA A 132 -2.31 21.82 -5.76
C ALA A 132 -2.42 20.80 -4.61
N ARG A 133 -1.38 19.99 -4.37
CA ARG A 133 -1.39 18.99 -3.28
C ARG A 133 -1.30 19.61 -1.89
N SER A 134 -0.77 20.82 -1.71
CA SER A 134 -0.61 21.40 -0.37
C SER A 134 -1.94 21.68 0.32
N VAL A 135 -3.02 21.89 -0.45
CA VAL A 135 -4.36 22.24 0.06
C VAL A 135 -5.36 21.10 -0.08
N ALA A 136 -6.45 21.13 0.69
CA ALA A 136 -7.58 20.23 0.47
C ALA A 136 -8.40 20.67 -0.76
N CYS A 137 -8.92 19.70 -1.52
CA CYS A 137 -9.74 19.99 -2.69
C CYS A 137 -11.11 20.55 -2.25
N PRO A 138 -11.50 21.76 -2.70
CA PRO A 138 -12.81 22.32 -2.36
C PRO A 138 -13.96 21.55 -3.02
N PHE A 139 -13.70 20.93 -4.18
CA PHE A 139 -14.68 20.19 -4.97
C PHE A 139 -14.91 18.77 -4.45
N CYS A 140 -13.94 17.86 -4.57
CA CYS A 140 -14.09 16.45 -4.19
C CYS A 140 -13.75 16.14 -2.72
N LYS A 141 -13.39 17.15 -1.93
CA LYS A 141 -13.00 17.02 -0.51
C LYS A 141 -11.79 16.11 -0.24
N ALA A 142 -11.02 15.78 -1.28
CA ALA A 142 -9.73 15.10 -1.11
C ALA A 142 -8.83 15.93 -0.17
N LYS A 143 -8.26 15.27 0.84
CA LYS A 143 -7.38 15.92 1.82
C LYS A 143 -6.10 16.45 1.15
N ALA A 144 -5.41 17.36 1.83
CA ALA A 144 -4.06 17.76 1.45
C ALA A 144 -3.19 16.51 1.25
N TRP A 145 -2.34 16.55 0.22
CA TRP A 145 -1.43 15.50 -0.22
C TRP A 145 -2.06 14.22 -0.78
N VAL A 146 -3.40 14.10 -0.78
CA VAL A 146 -4.14 13.00 -1.42
C VAL A 146 -4.56 13.42 -2.83
N VAL A 147 -4.45 12.53 -3.82
CA VAL A 147 -4.84 12.83 -5.22
C VAL A 147 -6.37 12.91 -5.36
N CYS A 148 -6.86 13.78 -6.24
CA CYS A 148 -8.27 13.86 -6.56
C CYS A 148 -8.79 12.58 -7.23
N GLY A 149 -10.00 12.13 -6.84
CA GLY A 149 -10.70 11.03 -7.51
C GLY A 149 -10.98 11.35 -8.99
N PRO A 150 -11.03 10.33 -9.87
CA PRO A 150 -11.17 10.51 -11.32
C PRO A 150 -12.53 11.04 -11.76
N LEU A 151 -13.59 10.68 -11.04
CA LEU A 151 -14.97 11.04 -11.35
C LEU A 151 -15.64 11.47 -10.05
N SER A 152 -15.51 12.76 -9.74
CA SER A 152 -16.15 13.34 -8.55
C SER A 152 -17.28 14.26 -8.98
N ARG A 153 -18.38 14.23 -8.23
CA ARG A 153 -19.44 15.23 -8.31
C ARG A 153 -19.45 16.06 -7.04
N ASN A 154 -19.73 17.36 -7.15
CA ASN A 154 -20.00 18.18 -5.97
C ASN A 154 -21.42 17.95 -5.44
N ARG A 155 -21.78 18.60 -4.32
CA ARG A 155 -23.13 18.53 -3.74
C ARG A 155 -24.23 19.05 -4.67
N ALA A 156 -23.88 19.88 -5.66
CA ALA A 156 -24.79 20.38 -6.69
C ALA A 156 -24.88 19.44 -7.93
N GLY A 157 -24.27 18.25 -7.87
CA GLY A 157 -24.28 17.27 -8.96
C GLY A 157 -23.38 17.60 -10.15
N GLN A 158 -22.65 18.72 -10.12
CA GLN A 158 -21.73 19.15 -11.18
C GLN A 158 -20.48 18.27 -11.17
N LEU A 159 -19.96 17.97 -12.36
CA LEU A 159 -18.74 17.21 -12.57
C LEU A 159 -17.60 18.16 -12.95
N GLU A 160 -16.46 18.00 -12.30
CA GLU A 160 -15.24 18.74 -12.62
C GLU A 160 -14.20 17.71 -13.08
N PRO A 161 -13.79 17.73 -14.36
CA PRO A 161 -12.74 16.84 -14.84
C PRO A 161 -11.41 17.23 -14.21
N ARG A 162 -10.56 16.22 -13.96
CA ARG A 162 -9.19 16.48 -13.55
C ARG A 162 -8.39 17.05 -14.71
N ASP A 163 -7.51 17.99 -14.41
CA ASP A 163 -6.46 18.40 -15.34
C ASP A 163 -5.50 17.22 -15.58
N LYS A 164 -5.14 16.99 -16.85
CA LYS A 164 -4.25 15.91 -17.28
C LYS A 164 -2.83 16.10 -16.76
N LEU A 165 -2.37 17.35 -16.65
CA LEU A 165 -1.01 17.67 -16.23
C LEU A 165 -0.83 17.53 -14.72
N THR A 166 -1.74 18.11 -13.94
CA THR A 166 -1.67 18.07 -12.47
C THR A 166 -2.37 16.85 -11.86
N ARG A 167 -3.19 16.11 -12.62
CA ARG A 167 -4.04 15.01 -12.13
C ARG A 167 -4.92 15.41 -10.93
N MET A 168 -5.22 16.70 -10.80
CA MET A 168 -6.06 17.30 -9.76
C MET A 168 -7.22 18.06 -10.39
N HIS A 169 -8.23 18.41 -9.59
CA HIS A 169 -9.28 19.32 -10.05
C HIS A 169 -8.73 20.75 -10.15
N PRO A 170 -9.06 21.50 -11.23
CA PRO A 170 -8.67 22.91 -11.37
C PRO A 170 -9.00 23.77 -10.15
N SER A 171 -10.18 23.59 -9.55
CA SER A 171 -10.62 24.26 -8.32
C SER A 171 -9.66 24.11 -7.13
N ARG A 172 -8.92 23.00 -7.09
CA ARG A 172 -7.89 22.78 -6.06
C ARG A 172 -6.65 23.62 -6.30
N LEU A 173 -6.20 23.71 -7.55
CA LEU A 173 -5.04 24.51 -7.93
C LEU A 173 -5.31 26.00 -7.73
N GLU A 174 -6.50 26.47 -8.10
CA GLU A 174 -6.94 27.85 -7.86
C GLU A 174 -6.94 28.19 -6.38
N ARG A 175 -7.50 27.30 -5.54
CA ARG A 175 -7.45 27.45 -4.09
C ARG A 175 -6.02 27.52 -3.57
N ALA A 176 -5.13 26.66 -4.05
CA ALA A 176 -3.73 26.65 -3.62
C ALA A 176 -3.01 27.95 -3.99
N ARG A 177 -3.26 28.50 -5.19
CA ARG A 177 -2.74 29.80 -5.62
C ARG A 177 -3.26 30.93 -4.75
N ALA A 178 -4.55 30.92 -4.41
CA ALA A 178 -5.16 31.92 -3.54
C ALA A 178 -4.60 31.85 -2.10
N GLU A 179 -4.41 30.65 -1.54
CA GLU A 179 -3.81 30.48 -0.22
C GLU A 179 -2.33 30.92 -0.20
N ALA A 180 -1.55 30.58 -1.23
CA ALA A 180 -0.16 31.03 -1.37
C ALA A 180 -0.07 32.56 -1.47
N ALA A 181 -0.94 33.20 -2.26
CA ALA A 181 -0.98 34.66 -2.38
C ALA A 181 -1.28 35.35 -1.04
N ARG A 182 -2.19 34.78 -0.23
CA ARG A 182 -2.50 35.29 1.12
C ARG A 182 -1.32 35.17 2.08
N GLN A 183 -0.57 34.07 2.03
CA GLN A 183 0.62 33.88 2.88
C GLN A 183 1.73 34.89 2.54
N THR A 184 1.95 35.14 1.25
CA THR A 184 2.93 36.14 0.79
C THR A 184 2.54 37.55 1.24
N ALA A 185 1.25 37.91 1.15
CA ALA A 185 0.75 39.21 1.59
C ALA A 185 0.91 39.41 3.12
N SER A 186 0.60 38.39 3.92
CA SER A 186 0.79 38.42 5.38
C SER A 186 2.26 38.65 5.75
N THR A 187 3.17 37.88 5.13
CA THR A 187 4.62 37.98 5.40
C THR A 187 5.18 39.38 5.09
N GLN A 188 4.65 40.03 4.04
CA GLN A 188 5.04 41.39 3.68
C GLN A 188 4.49 42.47 4.62
N GLN A 189 3.34 42.23 5.26
CA GLN A 189 2.80 43.12 6.29
C GLN A 189 3.63 43.04 7.57
N ASP A 190 3.92 41.81 8.03
CA ASP A 190 4.74 41.57 9.23
C ASP A 190 6.16 42.16 9.09
N ALA A 191 6.77 42.04 7.90
CA ALA A 191 8.08 42.61 7.61
C ALA A 191 8.08 44.16 7.65
N LYS A 192 7.00 44.80 7.20
CA LYS A 192 6.88 46.27 7.24
C LYS A 192 6.65 46.80 8.66
N GLU A 193 5.95 46.05 9.50
CA GLU A 193 5.67 46.42 10.88
C GLU A 193 6.90 46.30 11.77
N ASN A 194 7.76 45.30 11.52
CA ASN A 194 8.99 45.07 12.29
C ASN A 194 10.18 45.98 11.89
N THR A 195 9.98 46.91 10.95
CA THR A 195 11.01 47.88 10.48
C THR A 195 10.70 49.32 10.97
N ARG A 196 9.78 49.48 11.93
CA ARG A 196 9.49 50.74 12.63
C ARG A 196 9.93 50.67 14.08
#